data_AF-A0A7C3EKT6-F1
#
_entry.id   AF-A0A7C3EKT6-F1
#
_cell.length_a   1.000
_cell.length_b   1.000
_cell.length_c   1.000
_cell.angle_alpha   90.00
_cell.angle_beta   90.00
_cell.angle_gamma   90.00
#
_symmetry.space_group_name_H-M   'P 1'
#
loop_
_entity.id
_entity.type
_entity.pdbx_description
1 polymer ?
#
loop_
_entity_poly.entity_id
_entity_poly.type
_entity_poly.pdbx_seq_one_letter_code
_entity_poly.pdbx_strand_id
1 'polypeptide(L)'
;MQAEERRRMNDYSVVQVTEAELEELVKLAPGKIEEGMKFIAHQVQTERGPLDVLLLDSEKALVVAELKVVEDDGMLIQGLDYYDYVQRNLSAFALAYHKHGVDASKEPRLFLVAPSFSTTLRNRARWLNLPLSLFTFQCIELEAPAKQRIVVYSEIALDETPPPYEAPTLDGHLAYMASDSLRELVRRLVREAGSWSGEATFEPRKKYVAVRRSNHYMGQIYCHKSKFVVAGLDKTGKWVWHGVKGEEDFQGAVDLFKSSFDQVGA
;
A
#
# COMPACT_ATOMS: atom_id res chain seq x y z
N MET A 1 45.50 -24.30 33.76
CA MET A 1 45.67 -23.24 32.75
C MET A 1 44.55 -23.38 31.74
N GLN A 2 43.38 -22.81 32.05
CA GLN A 2 42.29 -22.47 31.12
C GLN A 2 41.31 -21.65 31.96
N ALA A 3 41.66 -20.38 32.15
CA ALA A 3 40.83 -19.39 32.79
C ALA A 3 39.90 -18.80 31.72
N GLU A 4 38.61 -18.92 31.98
CA GLU A 4 37.59 -17.89 31.75
C GLU A 4 37.81 -16.92 30.59
N GLU A 5 37.47 -17.31 29.36
CA GLU A 5 36.84 -16.38 28.42
C GLU A 5 35.34 -16.33 28.70
N ARG A 6 34.97 -15.79 29.88
CA ARG A 6 33.64 -15.20 30.01
C ARG A 6 33.62 -14.03 29.03
N ARG A 7 32.89 -14.15 27.92
CA ARG A 7 32.42 -12.99 27.14
C ARG A 7 31.83 -12.00 28.14
N ARG A 8 32.58 -10.94 28.48
CA ARG A 8 31.98 -9.76 29.09
C ARG A 8 31.01 -9.24 28.04
N MET A 9 29.71 -9.49 28.24
CA MET A 9 28.71 -8.65 27.60
C MET A 9 29.02 -7.25 28.11
N ASN A 10 29.50 -6.39 27.23
CA ASN A 10 29.63 -4.98 27.56
C ASN A 10 28.22 -4.50 27.88
N ASP A 11 28.05 -3.89 29.06
CA ASP A 11 26.83 -3.19 29.37
C ASP A 11 26.61 -2.10 28.31
N TYR A 12 25.38 -2.01 27.84
CA TYR A 12 24.98 -1.08 26.79
C TYR A 12 23.65 -0.43 27.13
N SER A 13 23.48 0.80 26.65
CA SER A 13 22.21 1.53 26.76
C SER A 13 21.79 2.07 25.40
N VAL A 14 20.48 2.09 25.15
CA VAL A 14 19.92 2.81 24.01
C VAL A 14 19.81 4.28 24.39
N VAL A 15 20.42 5.15 23.61
CA VAL A 15 20.47 6.59 23.87
C VAL A 15 19.74 7.36 22.77
N GLN A 16 19.11 8.47 23.16
CA GLN A 16 18.60 9.45 22.20
C GLN A 16 19.75 10.30 21.69
N VAL A 17 19.63 10.77 20.46
CA VAL A 17 20.63 11.64 19.82
C VAL A 17 19.95 12.88 19.25
N THR A 18 20.72 13.93 19.07
CA THR A 18 20.32 15.14 18.34
C THR A 18 20.44 14.93 16.83
N GLU A 19 19.80 15.77 16.03
CA GLU A 19 19.88 15.70 14.56
C GLU A 19 21.33 15.85 14.07
N ALA A 20 22.09 16.77 14.67
CA ALA A 20 23.52 16.94 14.38
C ALA A 20 24.33 15.67 14.70
N GLU A 21 24.05 14.99 15.82
CA GLU A 21 24.73 13.73 16.14
C GLU A 21 24.33 12.61 15.17
N LEU A 22 23.07 12.55 14.74
CA LEU A 22 22.62 11.58 13.73
C LEU A 22 23.29 11.83 12.38
N GLU A 23 23.38 13.07 11.92
CA GLU A 23 24.13 13.45 10.72
C GLU A 23 25.59 12.98 10.80
N GLU A 24 26.28 13.23 11.91
CA GLU A 24 27.66 12.81 12.10
C GLU A 24 27.81 11.29 12.09
N LEU A 25 26.86 10.55 12.67
CA LEU A 25 26.84 9.09 12.63
C LEU A 25 26.69 8.56 11.18
N VAL A 26 25.79 9.16 10.39
CA VAL A 26 25.62 8.82 8.97
C VAL A 26 26.90 9.14 8.17
N LYS A 27 27.55 10.28 8.43
CA LYS A 27 28.80 10.69 7.77
C LYS A 27 29.94 9.72 8.03
N LEU A 28 30.11 9.29 9.29
CA LEU A 28 31.22 8.44 9.71
C LEU A 28 31.04 6.98 9.27
N ALA A 29 29.80 6.51 9.12
CA ALA A 29 29.53 5.11 8.84
C ALA A 29 28.36 4.90 7.86
N PRO A 30 28.38 5.50 6.65
CA PRO A 30 27.30 5.34 5.67
C PRO A 30 27.10 3.88 5.25
N GLY A 31 28.20 3.10 5.22
CA GLY A 31 28.17 1.66 4.95
C GLY A 31 27.40 0.81 5.97
N LYS A 32 26.94 1.39 7.09
CA LYS A 32 26.03 0.73 8.04
C LYS A 32 24.57 0.81 7.63
N ILE A 33 24.21 1.75 6.74
CA ILE A 33 22.86 1.84 6.16
C ILE A 33 22.74 0.82 5.04
N GLU A 34 23.67 0.86 4.09
CA GLU A 34 23.74 -0.03 2.94
C GLU A 34 25.21 -0.27 2.54
N GLU A 35 25.54 -1.49 2.15
CA GLU A 35 26.91 -1.85 1.76
C GLU A 35 27.39 -1.03 0.54
N GLY A 36 28.64 -0.55 0.62
CA GLY A 36 29.25 0.23 -0.47
C GLY A 36 28.84 1.71 -0.52
N MET A 37 27.93 2.15 0.35
CA MET A 37 27.48 3.53 0.44
C MET A 37 28.60 4.48 0.92
N LYS A 38 28.67 5.66 0.32
CA LYS A 38 29.67 6.69 0.61
C LYS A 38 29.01 8.04 0.88
N PHE A 39 29.58 8.79 1.81
CA PHE A 39 29.19 10.16 2.06
C PHE A 39 29.74 11.11 0.99
N ILE A 40 28.93 12.08 0.57
CA ILE A 40 29.30 13.11 -0.42
C ILE A 40 29.30 14.50 0.21
N ALA A 41 28.15 14.91 0.74
CA ALA A 41 27.95 16.26 1.27
C ALA A 41 26.83 16.27 2.30
N HIS A 42 26.75 17.34 3.08
CA HIS A 42 25.66 17.60 4.00
C HIS A 42 25.25 19.07 3.91
N GLN A 43 24.02 19.39 4.32
CA GLN A 43 23.49 20.76 4.33
C GLN A 43 23.62 21.47 2.97
N VAL A 44 23.38 20.71 1.89
CA VAL A 44 23.46 21.23 0.51
C VAL A 44 22.30 22.20 0.30
N GLN A 45 22.62 23.46 0.01
CA GLN A 45 21.60 24.49 -0.18
C GLN A 45 20.75 24.22 -1.42
N THR A 46 19.43 24.11 -1.21
CA THR A 46 18.43 24.03 -2.27
C THR A 46 17.50 25.25 -2.22
N GLU A 47 16.60 25.38 -3.18
CA GLU A 47 15.55 26.41 -3.16
C GLU A 47 14.56 26.26 -1.98
N ARG A 48 14.45 25.05 -1.40
CA ARG A 48 13.50 24.69 -0.35
C ARG A 48 14.13 24.57 1.04
N GLY A 49 15.43 24.83 1.15
CA GLY A 49 16.21 24.66 2.37
C GLY A 49 17.42 23.75 2.19
N PRO A 50 18.21 23.54 3.24
CA PRO A 50 19.35 22.64 3.18
C PRO A 50 18.89 21.17 3.20
N LEU A 51 19.36 20.41 2.21
CA LEU A 51 19.27 18.94 2.22
C LEU A 51 20.20 18.40 3.32
N ASP A 52 19.70 17.53 4.20
CA ASP A 52 20.45 17.01 5.35
C ASP A 52 21.73 16.29 4.92
N VAL A 53 21.60 15.17 4.21
CA VAL A 53 22.74 14.35 3.77
C VAL A 53 22.60 13.88 2.33
N LEU A 54 23.68 14.04 1.56
CA LEU A 54 23.85 13.49 0.22
C LEU A 54 24.87 12.36 0.25
N LEU A 55 24.46 11.20 -0.24
CA LEU A 55 25.24 9.97 -0.29
C LEU A 55 25.40 9.50 -1.75
N LEU A 56 26.23 8.47 -1.93
CA LEU A 56 26.45 7.77 -3.18
C LEU A 56 26.41 6.27 -2.91
N ASP A 57 25.58 5.53 -3.65
CA ASP A 57 25.50 4.08 -3.49
C ASP A 57 26.61 3.34 -4.25
N SER A 58 26.55 2.00 -4.18
CA SER A 58 27.51 1.12 -4.82
C SER A 58 27.46 1.20 -6.37
N GLU A 59 26.31 1.56 -6.93
CA GLU A 59 26.08 1.75 -8.37
C GLU A 59 26.37 3.16 -8.88
N LYS A 60 26.86 4.05 -8.01
CA LYS A 60 27.16 5.46 -8.33
C LYS A 60 25.93 6.34 -8.52
N ALA A 61 24.75 5.91 -8.08
CA ALA A 61 23.58 6.76 -8.01
C ALA A 61 23.66 7.66 -6.77
N LEU A 62 23.21 8.91 -6.91
CA LEU A 62 23.05 9.80 -5.75
C LEU A 62 21.92 9.31 -4.86
N VAL A 63 22.10 9.45 -3.56
CA VAL A 63 21.09 9.10 -2.57
C VAL A 63 20.86 10.34 -1.71
N VAL A 64 19.64 10.87 -1.76
CA VAL A 64 19.16 11.95 -0.90
C VAL A 64 18.67 11.32 0.39
N ALA A 65 19.21 11.74 1.54
CA ALA A 65 18.80 11.23 2.84
C ALA A 65 18.25 12.36 3.71
N GLU A 66 16.98 12.24 4.10
CA GLU A 66 16.31 13.11 5.08
C GLU A 66 16.32 12.43 6.45
N LEU A 67 16.75 13.15 7.49
CA LEU A 67 16.98 12.59 8.82
C LEU A 67 16.03 13.23 9.84
N LYS A 68 15.48 12.42 10.74
CA LYS A 68 14.70 12.90 11.90
C LYS A 68 15.04 12.09 13.14
N VAL A 69 15.11 12.75 14.29
CA VAL A 69 15.33 12.08 15.60
C VAL A 69 14.02 11.75 16.33
N VAL A 70 12.89 12.12 15.73
CA VAL A 70 11.53 11.78 16.17
C VAL A 70 10.70 11.35 14.97
N GLU A 71 9.57 10.70 15.21
CA GLU A 71 8.59 10.43 14.15
C GLU A 71 8.01 11.76 13.63
N ASP A 72 8.12 12.01 12.32
CA ASP A 72 7.62 13.22 11.67
C ASP A 72 7.13 12.91 10.24
N ASP A 73 5.82 13.03 10.02
CA ASP A 73 5.20 12.84 8.69
C ASP A 73 5.64 13.88 7.66
N GLY A 74 6.08 15.07 8.11
CA GLY A 74 6.57 16.15 7.26
C GLY A 74 7.85 15.80 6.50
N MET A 75 8.64 14.87 7.03
CA MET A 75 9.91 14.44 6.42
C MET A 75 9.72 13.87 5.01
N LEU A 76 8.57 13.25 4.73
CA LEU A 76 8.30 12.70 3.40
C LEU A 76 8.23 13.81 2.36
N ILE A 77 7.57 14.93 2.68
CA ILE A 77 7.45 16.06 1.75
C ILE A 77 8.79 16.77 1.60
N GLN A 78 9.53 16.96 2.69
CA GLN A 78 10.88 17.53 2.67
C GLN A 78 11.83 16.69 1.80
N GLY A 79 11.86 15.37 2.02
CA GLY A 79 12.64 14.45 1.22
C GLY A 79 12.26 14.44 -0.26
N LEU A 80 10.97 14.57 -0.58
CA LEU A 80 10.49 14.69 -1.97
C LEU A 80 10.94 16.00 -2.64
N ASP A 81 10.89 17.13 -1.92
CA ASP A 81 11.37 18.41 -2.42
C ASP A 81 12.88 18.35 -2.74
N TYR A 82 13.66 17.71 -1.87
CA TYR A 82 15.09 17.51 -2.07
C TYR A 82 15.42 16.52 -3.18
N TYR A 83 14.66 15.43 -3.29
CA TYR A 83 14.75 14.48 -4.40
C TYR A 83 14.51 15.16 -5.74
N ASP A 84 13.41 15.93 -5.87
CA ASP A 84 13.07 16.66 -7.10
C ASP A 84 14.18 17.65 -7.48
N TYR A 85 14.73 18.37 -6.50
CA TYR A 85 15.85 19.29 -6.73
C TYR A 85 17.09 18.56 -7.26
N VAL A 86 17.51 17.47 -6.64
CA VAL A 86 18.68 16.69 -7.08
C VAL A 86 18.44 16.07 -8.46
N GLN A 87 17.25 15.52 -8.70
CA GLN A 87 16.87 14.94 -9.98
C GLN A 87 16.95 15.95 -11.13
N ARG A 88 16.45 17.17 -10.94
CA ARG A 88 16.51 18.23 -11.96
C ARG A 88 17.91 18.75 -12.22
N ASN A 89 18.80 18.65 -11.23
CA ASN A 89 20.15 19.19 -11.27
C ASN A 89 21.23 18.10 -11.38
N LEU A 90 20.86 16.86 -11.73
CA LEU A 90 21.73 15.69 -11.61
C LEU A 90 23.07 15.85 -12.35
N SER A 91 23.06 16.41 -13.55
CA SER A 91 24.29 16.70 -14.32
C SER A 91 25.21 17.69 -13.61
N ALA A 92 24.64 18.69 -12.93
CA ALA A 92 25.41 19.67 -12.17
C ALA A 92 26.03 19.04 -10.92
N PHE A 93 25.27 18.19 -10.22
CA PHE A 93 25.80 17.39 -9.10
C PHE A 93 26.93 16.46 -9.57
N ALA A 94 26.76 15.78 -10.70
CA ALA A 94 27.79 14.89 -11.23
C ALA A 94 29.08 15.63 -11.59
N LEU A 95 28.98 16.85 -12.12
CA LEU A 95 30.13 17.71 -12.36
C LEU A 95 30.79 18.19 -11.05
N ALA A 96 29.99 18.69 -10.10
CA ALA A 96 30.46 19.18 -8.81
C ALA A 96 31.18 18.09 -8.00
N TYR A 97 30.64 16.87 -8.05
CA TYR A 97 31.13 15.71 -7.29
C TYR A 97 31.81 14.66 -8.18
N HIS A 98 32.37 15.05 -9.33
CA HIS A 98 33.02 14.14 -10.30
C HIS A 98 34.11 13.25 -9.66
N LYS A 99 34.80 13.73 -8.63
CA LYS A 99 35.82 12.97 -7.89
C LYS A 99 35.26 11.74 -7.17
N HIS A 100 33.97 11.75 -6.84
CA HIS A 100 33.27 10.62 -6.25
C HIS A 100 32.76 9.62 -7.30
N GLY A 101 32.77 10.02 -8.58
CA GLY A 101 32.35 9.19 -9.72
C GLY A 101 30.83 9.06 -9.82
N VAL A 102 30.09 10.13 -9.52
CA VAL A 102 28.63 10.19 -9.66
C VAL A 102 28.23 9.91 -11.11
N ASP A 103 27.29 8.98 -11.32
CA ASP A 103 26.74 8.66 -12.63
C ASP A 103 25.41 9.40 -12.84
N ALA A 104 25.43 10.42 -13.71
CA ALA A 104 24.23 11.22 -14.02
C ALA A 104 23.17 10.50 -14.85
N SER A 105 23.44 9.27 -15.33
CA SER A 105 22.45 8.44 -16.02
C SER A 105 21.58 7.61 -15.07
N LYS A 106 21.99 7.50 -13.81
CA LYS A 106 21.27 6.75 -12.78
C LYS A 106 20.23 7.63 -12.10
N GLU A 107 19.04 7.08 -11.90
CA GLU A 107 18.02 7.74 -11.08
C GLU A 107 18.52 7.83 -9.63
N PRO A 108 18.45 9.00 -8.98
CA PRO A 108 18.73 9.12 -7.56
C PRO A 108 17.77 8.28 -6.73
N ARG A 109 18.12 8.08 -5.47
CA ARG A 109 17.28 7.38 -4.48
C ARG A 109 16.93 8.33 -3.35
N LEU A 110 15.80 8.11 -2.71
CA LEU A 110 15.37 8.84 -1.52
C LEU A 110 15.41 7.90 -0.31
N PHE A 111 16.18 8.26 0.70
CA PHE A 111 16.22 7.60 1.99
C PHE A 111 15.54 8.50 3.03
N LEU A 112 14.62 7.92 3.79
CA LEU A 112 14.09 8.56 4.99
C LEU A 112 14.64 7.79 6.18
N VAL A 113 15.27 8.49 7.14
CA VAL A 113 15.89 7.88 8.32
C VAL A 113 15.29 8.49 9.59
N ALA A 114 14.61 7.68 10.39
CA ALA A 114 13.91 8.12 11.59
C ALA A 114 13.91 7.03 12.68
N PRO A 115 13.62 7.29 13.96
CA PRO A 115 13.48 6.21 14.94
C PRO A 115 12.26 5.31 14.66
N SER A 116 11.20 5.86 14.07
CA SER A 116 10.00 5.16 13.63
C SER A 116 9.29 5.95 12.51
N PHE A 117 8.33 5.30 11.84
CA PHE A 117 7.48 5.93 10.83
C PHE A 117 6.02 5.65 11.12
N SER A 118 5.20 6.70 10.99
CA SER A 118 3.76 6.56 11.19
C SER A 118 3.14 5.66 10.11
N THR A 119 1.98 5.09 10.43
CA THR A 119 1.15 4.39 9.44
C THR A 119 0.68 5.32 8.31
N THR A 120 0.53 6.62 8.58
CA THR A 120 0.13 7.61 7.56
C THR A 120 1.25 7.80 6.54
N LEU A 121 2.49 8.01 6.98
CA LEU A 121 3.65 8.15 6.09
C LEU A 121 3.82 6.90 5.24
N ARG A 122 3.83 5.70 5.85
CA ARG A 122 3.97 4.43 5.11
C ARG A 122 2.87 4.24 4.05
N ASN A 123 1.62 4.53 4.41
CA ASN A 123 0.50 4.46 3.47
C ASN A 123 0.60 5.43 2.30
N ARG A 124 1.26 6.58 2.47
CA ARG A 124 1.51 7.54 1.39
C ARG A 124 2.70 7.12 0.54
N ALA A 125 3.79 6.72 1.20
CA ALA A 125 5.03 6.31 0.57
C ALA A 125 4.83 5.18 -0.45
N ARG A 126 3.99 4.18 -0.16
CA ARG A 126 3.72 3.08 -1.09
C ARG A 126 3.11 3.50 -2.43
N TRP A 127 2.48 4.68 -2.52
CA TRP A 127 1.89 5.18 -3.76
C TRP A 127 2.87 6.00 -4.60
N LEU A 128 4.09 6.23 -4.09
CA LEU A 128 5.12 6.98 -4.80
C LEU A 128 5.85 6.04 -5.77
N ASN A 129 5.93 6.45 -7.04
CA ASN A 129 6.68 5.74 -8.06
C ASN A 129 8.09 6.32 -8.17
N LEU A 130 8.90 6.14 -7.11
CA LEU A 130 10.31 6.52 -7.06
C LEU A 130 11.11 5.56 -6.17
N PRO A 131 12.45 5.51 -6.30
CA PRO A 131 13.31 4.65 -5.48
C PRO A 131 13.41 5.13 -4.02
N LEU A 132 12.40 4.81 -3.21
CA LEU A 132 12.27 5.22 -1.80
C LEU A 132 12.55 4.06 -0.85
N SER A 133 13.49 4.24 0.08
CA SER A 133 13.75 3.33 1.21
C SER A 133 13.50 4.03 2.54
N LEU A 134 12.90 3.31 3.50
CA LEU A 134 12.69 3.77 4.86
C LEU A 134 13.65 3.03 5.78
N PHE A 135 14.49 3.75 6.53
CA PHE A 135 15.39 3.16 7.51
C PHE A 135 15.03 3.63 8.91
N THR A 136 14.82 2.69 9.83
CA THR A 136 14.87 3.03 11.24
C THR A 136 16.28 3.04 11.76
N PHE A 137 16.54 3.78 12.83
CA PHE A 137 17.80 3.71 13.54
C PHE A 137 17.64 3.58 15.06
N GLN A 138 18.64 2.96 15.69
CA GLN A 138 18.84 2.97 17.13
C GLN A 138 20.30 3.30 17.44
N CYS A 139 20.52 4.17 18.42
CA CYS A 139 21.86 4.51 18.90
C CYS A 139 22.15 3.78 20.20
N ILE A 140 23.21 2.98 20.20
CA ILE A 140 23.66 2.18 21.34
C ILE A 140 24.95 2.80 21.88
N GLU A 141 25.00 3.11 23.16
CA GLU A 141 26.22 3.54 23.86
C GLU A 141 26.78 2.35 24.67
N LEU A 142 28.03 1.98 24.40
CA LEU A 142 28.76 0.94 25.13
C LEU A 142 29.51 1.53 26.33
N GLU A 143 29.48 0.87 27.49
CA GLU A 143 30.06 1.42 28.72
C GLU A 143 31.59 1.27 28.86
N ALA A 144 32.23 0.28 28.21
CA ALA A 144 33.67 0.02 28.32
C ALA A 144 34.27 -0.62 27.05
N PRO A 145 35.57 -0.42 26.73
CA PRO A 145 36.59 0.36 27.45
C PRO A 145 36.63 1.86 27.10
N ALA A 146 35.85 2.32 26.14
CA ALA A 146 35.57 3.73 25.88
C ALA A 146 34.08 3.87 25.54
N LYS A 147 33.46 4.99 25.92
CA LYS A 147 32.09 5.32 25.53
C LYS A 147 32.00 5.41 24.01
N GLN A 148 31.66 4.29 23.38
CA GLN A 148 31.52 4.19 21.94
C GLN A 148 30.03 4.19 21.63
N ARG A 149 29.62 5.08 20.72
CA ARG A 149 28.29 5.07 20.15
C ARG A 149 28.28 4.30 18.84
N ILE A 150 27.30 3.43 18.70
CA ILE A 150 27.06 2.62 17.50
C ILE A 150 25.65 2.91 17.05
N VAL A 151 25.49 3.26 15.78
CA VAL A 151 24.18 3.34 15.14
C VAL A 151 23.87 2.01 14.45
N VAL A 152 22.66 1.52 14.67
CA VAL A 152 22.11 0.34 14.00
C VAL A 152 20.95 0.81 13.14
N TYR A 153 21.05 0.58 11.83
CA TYR A 153 19.99 0.86 10.88
C TYR A 153 19.18 -0.40 10.58
N SER A 154 17.90 -0.25 10.26
CA SER A 154 17.05 -1.35 9.81
C SER A 154 16.10 -0.84 8.73
N GLU A 155 16.16 -1.45 7.54
CA GLU A 155 15.24 -1.10 6.47
C GLU A 155 13.82 -1.61 6.78
N ILE A 156 12.84 -0.76 6.56
CA ILE A 156 11.42 -1.11 6.60
C ILE A 156 10.92 -1.25 5.17
N ALA A 157 10.38 -2.43 4.86
CA ALA A 157 9.66 -2.64 3.62
C ALA A 157 8.39 -1.77 3.58
N LEU A 158 8.17 -1.09 2.45
CA LEU A 158 6.90 -0.43 2.18
C LEU A 158 5.80 -1.48 1.98
N ASP A 159 4.60 -1.19 2.49
CA ASP A 159 3.44 -2.03 2.25
C ASP A 159 3.13 -2.08 0.74
N GLU A 160 2.74 -3.25 0.23
CA GLU A 160 2.30 -3.37 -1.16
C GLU A 160 1.12 -2.44 -1.45
N THR A 161 1.08 -1.90 -2.67
CA THR A 161 -0.10 -1.20 -3.14
C THR A 161 -1.24 -2.22 -3.25
N PRO A 162 -2.45 -1.89 -2.76
CA PRO A 162 -3.57 -2.80 -2.92
C PRO A 162 -3.80 -3.01 -4.41
N PRO A 163 -4.19 -4.24 -4.82
CA PRO A 163 -4.49 -4.50 -6.21
C PRO A 163 -5.58 -3.52 -6.68
N PRO A 164 -5.56 -3.14 -7.97
CA PRO A 164 -6.60 -2.30 -8.53
C PRO A 164 -7.97 -2.91 -8.26
N TYR A 165 -8.96 -2.06 -8.01
CA TYR A 165 -10.33 -2.53 -7.83
C TYR A 165 -10.81 -3.23 -9.09
N GLU A 166 -11.04 -4.54 -9.00
CA GLU A 166 -11.70 -5.29 -10.07
C GLU A 166 -13.20 -5.01 -10.04
N ALA A 167 -13.74 -4.59 -11.19
CA ALA A 167 -15.17 -4.40 -11.34
C ALA A 167 -15.90 -5.73 -11.05
N PRO A 168 -16.93 -5.74 -10.19
CA PRO A 168 -17.68 -6.95 -9.92
C PRO A 168 -18.23 -7.52 -11.22
N THR A 169 -18.24 -8.84 -11.33
CA THR A 169 -18.87 -9.57 -12.44
C THR A 169 -19.91 -10.54 -11.89
N LEU A 170 -20.87 -10.96 -12.72
CA LEU A 170 -21.79 -12.02 -12.33
C LEU A 170 -21.01 -13.30 -11.98
N ASP A 171 -20.05 -13.68 -12.82
CA ASP A 171 -19.21 -14.85 -12.58
C ASP A 171 -18.40 -14.72 -11.27
N GLY A 172 -17.93 -13.53 -10.92
CA GLY A 172 -17.28 -13.27 -9.64
C GLY A 172 -18.21 -13.53 -8.43
N HIS A 173 -19.49 -13.13 -8.52
CA HIS A 173 -20.49 -13.45 -7.50
C HIS A 173 -20.80 -14.95 -7.43
N LEU A 174 -20.86 -15.62 -8.58
CA LEU A 174 -21.12 -17.07 -8.66
C LEU A 174 -19.94 -17.90 -8.12
N ALA A 175 -18.70 -17.46 -8.33
CA ALA A 175 -17.50 -18.12 -7.84
C ALA A 175 -17.47 -18.20 -6.30
N TYR A 176 -18.12 -17.25 -5.61
CA TYR A 176 -18.24 -17.26 -4.15
C TYR A 176 -19.17 -18.37 -3.61
N MET A 177 -20.08 -18.89 -4.44
CA MET A 177 -21.01 -19.94 -4.06
C MET A 177 -20.30 -21.30 -4.03
N ALA A 178 -20.63 -22.17 -3.08
CA ALA A 178 -19.99 -23.48 -2.94
C ALA A 178 -20.61 -24.57 -3.83
N SER A 179 -21.87 -24.41 -4.26
CA SER A 179 -22.61 -25.42 -5.02
C SER A 179 -22.77 -25.04 -6.48
N ASP A 180 -22.37 -25.92 -7.39
CA ASP A 180 -22.59 -25.76 -8.84
C ASP A 180 -24.07 -25.75 -9.22
N SER A 181 -24.91 -26.52 -8.50
CA SER A 181 -26.35 -26.50 -8.75
C SER A 181 -26.95 -25.13 -8.46
N LEU A 182 -26.54 -24.48 -7.36
CA LEU A 182 -27.00 -23.13 -7.02
C LEU A 182 -26.48 -22.08 -8.00
N ARG A 183 -25.23 -22.24 -8.49
CA ARG A 183 -24.69 -21.35 -9.53
C ARG A 183 -25.54 -21.44 -10.80
N GLU A 184 -25.91 -22.66 -11.20
CA GLU A 184 -26.74 -22.86 -12.39
C GLU A 184 -28.15 -22.30 -12.19
N LEU A 185 -28.73 -22.39 -11.00
CA LEU A 185 -30.00 -21.74 -10.70
C LEU A 185 -29.92 -20.22 -10.89
N VAL A 186 -28.88 -19.57 -10.38
CA VAL A 186 -28.71 -18.11 -10.60
C VAL A 186 -28.56 -17.79 -12.09
N ARG A 187 -27.76 -18.58 -12.84
CA ARG A 187 -27.64 -18.40 -14.29
C ARG A 187 -28.98 -18.59 -15.00
N ARG A 188 -29.78 -19.57 -14.58
CA ARG A 188 -31.11 -19.82 -15.12
C ARG A 188 -32.06 -18.66 -14.83
N LEU A 189 -32.06 -18.13 -13.61
CA LEU A 189 -32.84 -16.94 -13.24
C LEU A 189 -32.46 -15.74 -14.09
N VAL A 190 -31.16 -15.48 -14.29
CA VAL A 190 -30.67 -14.38 -15.13
C VAL A 190 -31.10 -14.55 -16.59
N ARG A 191 -30.98 -15.76 -17.16
CA ARG A 191 -31.44 -16.05 -18.53
C ARG A 191 -32.95 -15.89 -18.67
N GLU A 192 -33.71 -16.39 -17.70
CA GLU A 192 -35.16 -16.31 -17.71
C GLU A 192 -35.64 -14.86 -17.60
N ALA A 193 -35.13 -14.10 -16.63
CA ALA A 193 -35.47 -12.69 -16.48
C ALA A 193 -34.98 -11.84 -17.67
N GLY A 194 -33.85 -12.18 -18.28
CA GLY A 194 -33.37 -11.55 -19.52
C GLY A 194 -34.24 -11.84 -20.75
N SER A 195 -35.07 -12.89 -20.71
CA SER A 195 -35.98 -13.24 -21.81
C SER A 195 -37.33 -12.51 -21.76
N TRP A 196 -37.62 -11.76 -20.68
CA TRP A 196 -38.88 -11.03 -20.51
C TRP A 196 -38.95 -9.79 -21.41
N SER A 197 -40.18 -9.37 -21.75
CA SER A 197 -40.42 -8.29 -22.72
C SER A 197 -40.04 -6.90 -22.18
N GLY A 198 -38.95 -6.33 -22.70
CA GLY A 198 -38.38 -5.07 -22.21
C GLY A 198 -37.09 -5.38 -21.45
N GLU A 199 -36.00 -5.45 -22.20
CA GLU A 199 -34.65 -5.89 -21.82
C GLU A 199 -34.32 -5.64 -20.33
N ALA A 200 -34.27 -6.73 -19.57
CA ALA A 200 -33.73 -6.68 -18.22
C ALA A 200 -32.19 -6.66 -18.28
N THR A 201 -31.58 -5.75 -17.54
CA THR A 201 -30.12 -5.67 -17.39
C THR A 201 -29.69 -6.14 -16.00
N PHE A 202 -28.53 -6.77 -15.96
CA PHE A 202 -27.93 -7.32 -14.75
C PHE A 202 -26.61 -6.61 -14.51
N GLU A 203 -26.57 -5.77 -13.48
CA GLU A 203 -25.41 -4.93 -13.16
C GLU A 203 -24.77 -5.43 -11.86
N PRO A 204 -23.65 -6.16 -11.93
CA PRO A 204 -22.93 -6.58 -10.73
C PRO A 204 -22.46 -5.37 -9.91
N ARG A 205 -22.80 -5.37 -8.63
CA ARG A 205 -22.35 -4.42 -7.61
C ARG A 205 -21.49 -5.14 -6.59
N LYS A 206 -20.84 -4.40 -5.67
CA LYS A 206 -19.89 -4.97 -4.70
C LYS A 206 -20.43 -6.17 -3.89
N LYS A 207 -21.76 -6.24 -3.62
CA LYS A 207 -22.36 -7.28 -2.77
C LYS A 207 -23.51 -8.07 -3.42
N TYR A 208 -24.00 -7.64 -4.58
CA TYR A 208 -25.18 -8.19 -5.22
C TYR A 208 -25.18 -7.86 -6.71
N VAL A 209 -26.03 -8.51 -7.48
CA VAL A 209 -26.31 -8.17 -8.88
C VAL A 209 -27.62 -7.39 -8.90
N ALA A 210 -27.57 -6.13 -9.33
CA ALA A 210 -28.76 -5.31 -9.53
C ALA A 210 -29.50 -5.80 -10.78
N VAL A 211 -30.82 -5.91 -10.68
CA VAL A 211 -31.70 -6.23 -11.80
C VAL A 211 -32.48 -4.97 -12.13
N ARG A 212 -32.37 -4.52 -13.37
CA ARG A 212 -33.07 -3.33 -13.88
C ARG A 212 -33.83 -3.66 -15.15
N ARG A 213 -34.83 -2.83 -15.44
CA ARG A 213 -35.50 -2.79 -16.74
C ARG A 213 -35.46 -1.36 -17.23
N SER A 214 -34.84 -1.15 -18.38
CA SER A 214 -34.47 0.20 -18.84
C SER A 214 -33.74 0.95 -17.69
N ASN A 215 -34.23 2.11 -17.26
CA ASN A 215 -33.65 2.88 -16.17
C ASN A 215 -34.24 2.58 -14.79
N HIS A 216 -35.20 1.65 -14.67
CA HIS A 216 -35.88 1.40 -13.40
C HIS A 216 -35.28 0.21 -12.65
N TYR A 217 -35.22 0.37 -11.34
CA TYR A 217 -34.69 -0.63 -10.44
C TYR A 217 -35.77 -1.64 -10.05
N MET A 218 -35.50 -2.92 -10.23
CA MET A 218 -36.51 -3.97 -10.03
C MET A 218 -36.17 -4.92 -8.90
N GLY A 219 -34.88 -5.19 -8.72
CA GLY A 219 -34.48 -6.21 -7.78
C GLY A 219 -32.99 -6.37 -7.61
N GLN A 220 -32.64 -7.33 -6.75
CA GLN A 220 -31.29 -7.66 -6.36
C GLN A 220 -31.14 -9.17 -6.27
N ILE A 221 -29.97 -9.69 -6.68
CA ILE A 221 -29.55 -11.07 -6.43
C ILE A 221 -28.32 -11.05 -5.53
N TYR A 222 -28.42 -11.62 -4.34
CA TYR A 222 -27.32 -11.81 -3.40
C TYR A 222 -26.84 -13.25 -3.45
N CYS A 223 -25.61 -13.47 -3.90
CA CYS A 223 -24.98 -14.78 -3.90
C CYS A 223 -24.29 -15.03 -2.54
N HIS A 224 -24.69 -16.08 -1.83
CA HIS A 224 -24.03 -16.53 -0.60
C HIS A 224 -23.40 -17.91 -0.82
N LYS A 225 -22.55 -18.35 0.12
CA LYS A 225 -21.85 -19.64 0.00
C LYS A 225 -22.80 -20.84 -0.19
N SER A 226 -23.95 -20.87 0.51
CA SER A 226 -24.86 -22.02 0.55
C SER A 226 -26.29 -21.75 0.07
N LYS A 227 -26.54 -20.54 -0.45
CA LYS A 227 -27.86 -20.12 -0.97
C LYS A 227 -27.68 -18.86 -1.82
N PHE A 228 -28.69 -18.47 -2.56
CA PHE A 228 -28.81 -17.08 -3.00
C PHE A 228 -30.12 -16.47 -2.49
N VAL A 229 -30.19 -15.15 -2.47
CA VAL A 229 -31.39 -14.42 -2.05
C VAL A 229 -31.74 -13.44 -3.15
N VAL A 230 -33.00 -13.43 -3.54
CA VAL A 230 -33.55 -12.42 -4.43
C VAL A 230 -34.36 -11.42 -3.62
N ALA A 231 -34.27 -10.14 -3.97
CA ALA A 231 -35.12 -9.09 -3.41
C ALA A 231 -35.83 -8.37 -4.54
N GLY A 232 -37.13 -8.10 -4.39
CA GLY A 232 -37.97 -7.46 -5.39
C GLY A 232 -39.28 -6.97 -4.79
N LEU A 233 -40.13 -6.36 -5.62
CA LEU A 233 -41.49 -5.97 -5.27
C LEU A 233 -42.45 -7.16 -5.42
N ASP A 234 -43.17 -7.47 -4.34
CA ASP A 234 -44.30 -8.40 -4.38
C ASP A 234 -45.52 -7.78 -5.09
N LYS A 235 -46.62 -8.54 -5.24
CA LYS A 235 -47.84 -8.09 -5.94
C LYS A 235 -48.52 -6.86 -5.32
N THR A 236 -48.16 -6.49 -4.09
CA THR A 236 -48.69 -5.33 -3.38
C THR A 236 -47.82 -4.08 -3.51
N GLY A 237 -46.65 -4.20 -4.14
CA GLY A 237 -45.69 -3.11 -4.25
C GLY A 237 -44.74 -3.01 -3.07
N LYS A 238 -44.66 -4.06 -2.24
CA LYS A 238 -43.76 -4.10 -1.10
C LYS A 238 -42.48 -4.85 -1.44
N TRP A 239 -41.35 -4.29 -1.03
CA TRP A 239 -40.07 -4.98 -1.10
C TRP A 239 -40.04 -6.20 -0.18
N VAL A 240 -39.78 -7.37 -0.77
CA VAL A 240 -39.65 -8.64 -0.06
C VAL A 240 -38.38 -9.38 -0.49
N TRP A 241 -37.96 -10.31 0.35
CA TRP A 241 -36.75 -11.11 0.18
C TRP A 241 -37.13 -12.57 0.11
N HIS A 242 -36.61 -13.29 -0.87
CA HIS A 242 -36.84 -14.72 -1.04
C HIS A 242 -35.51 -15.47 -1.15
N GLY A 243 -35.27 -16.41 -0.23
CA GLY A 243 -34.07 -17.21 -0.22
C GLY A 243 -34.24 -18.48 -1.04
N VAL A 244 -33.23 -18.85 -1.82
CA VAL A 244 -33.20 -20.07 -2.64
C VAL A 244 -32.04 -20.95 -2.19
N LYS A 245 -32.38 -22.11 -1.63
CA LYS A 245 -31.42 -23.15 -1.20
C LYS A 245 -31.36 -24.34 -2.14
N GLY A 246 -32.34 -24.48 -3.03
CA GLY A 246 -32.47 -25.59 -3.97
C GLY A 246 -33.50 -25.31 -5.06
N GLU A 247 -33.77 -26.33 -5.87
CA GLU A 247 -34.72 -26.28 -6.98
C GLU A 247 -36.15 -25.97 -6.50
N GLU A 248 -36.51 -26.48 -5.31
CA GLU A 248 -37.81 -26.33 -4.68
C GLU A 248 -38.17 -24.86 -4.39
N ASP A 249 -37.18 -24.02 -4.12
CA ASP A 249 -37.36 -22.60 -3.82
C ASP A 249 -37.33 -21.73 -5.08
N PHE A 250 -36.87 -22.28 -6.21
CA PHE A 250 -36.52 -21.50 -7.40
C PHE A 250 -37.70 -20.76 -8.00
N GLN A 251 -38.86 -21.42 -8.10
CA GLN A 251 -40.05 -20.81 -8.70
C GLN A 251 -40.49 -19.56 -7.92
N GLY A 252 -40.35 -19.57 -6.59
CA GLY A 252 -40.66 -18.40 -5.76
C GLY A 252 -39.76 -17.19 -6.08
N ALA A 253 -38.51 -17.41 -6.45
CA ALA A 253 -37.61 -16.34 -6.89
C ALA A 253 -38.01 -15.77 -8.24
N VAL A 254 -38.36 -16.63 -9.20
CA VAL A 254 -38.87 -16.25 -10.52
C VAL A 254 -40.15 -15.42 -10.38
N ASP A 255 -41.11 -15.91 -9.59
CA ASP A 255 -42.39 -15.26 -9.38
C ASP A 255 -42.23 -13.86 -8.75
N LEU A 256 -41.29 -13.72 -7.80
CA LEU A 256 -40.99 -12.43 -7.18
C LEU A 256 -40.42 -11.42 -8.20
N PHE A 257 -39.44 -11.84 -9.00
CA PHE A 257 -38.87 -10.96 -10.02
C PHE A 257 -39.88 -10.63 -11.12
N LYS A 258 -40.75 -11.57 -11.50
CA LYS A 258 -41.83 -11.31 -12.46
C LYS A 258 -42.85 -10.32 -11.92
N SER A 259 -43.24 -10.46 -10.65
CA SER A 259 -44.08 -9.48 -9.96
C SER A 259 -43.45 -8.09 -9.95
N SER A 260 -42.13 -8.02 -9.70
CA SER A 260 -41.38 -6.76 -9.75
C SER A 260 -41.36 -6.18 -11.16
N PHE A 261 -41.26 -7.04 -12.18
CA PHE A 261 -41.24 -6.67 -13.59
C PHE A 261 -42.56 -6.07 -14.07
N ASP A 262 -43.67 -6.66 -13.66
CA ASP A 262 -45.00 -6.19 -14.03
C ASP A 262 -45.31 -4.83 -13.39
N GLN A 263 -44.85 -4.58 -12.16
CA GLN A 263 -45.09 -3.32 -11.48
C GLN A 263 -44.24 -2.15 -11.97
N VAL A 264 -43.00 -2.43 -12.38
CA VAL A 264 -42.09 -1.40 -12.89
C VAL A 264 -42.40 -1.04 -14.35
N GLY A 265 -43.23 -1.84 -15.02
CA GLY A 265 -43.68 -1.61 -16.40
C GLY A 265 -45.07 -1.03 -16.60
N ALA A 266 -45.86 -0.92 -15.52
CA ALA A 266 -47.18 -0.28 -15.52
C ALA A 266 -47.04 1.23 -15.33
#